data_AF-A0A3B0RF20-F1
#
_entry.id   AF-A0A3B0RF20-F1
#
_cell.length_a   1.000
_cell.length_b   1.000
_cell.length_c   1.000
_cell.angle_alpha   90.00
_cell.angle_beta   90.00
_cell.angle_gamma   90.00
#
_symmetry.space_group_name_H-M   'P 1'
#
loop_
_entity.id
_entity.type
_entity.pdbx_description
1 polymer ?
#
loop_
_entity_poly.entity_id
_entity_poly.type
_entity_poly.pdbx_seq_one_letter_code
_entity_poly.pdbx_strand_id
1 'polypeptide(L)'
;MDDDSNPKQVVSVVLPLALEAAYSYTVPAGMSVAAGDYVNAPLGPRLVAGVVWEVGVDTPAGMRLRDIREKFDLPAMSKTQRKFLQWIADYYMSPLGMVLRGCLRAKGIFEPPRLKVAWQLTG
;
A
#
# COMPACT_ATOMS: atom_id res chain seq x y z
N MET A 1 -12.85 -21.48 21.17
CA MET A 1 -11.72 -21.35 22.12
C MET A 1 -10.61 -20.75 21.28
N ASP A 2 -10.77 -19.45 21.02
CA ASP A 2 -10.13 -18.72 19.94
C ASP A 2 -8.99 -17.91 20.55
N ASP A 3 -7.81 -18.54 20.60
CA ASP A 3 -6.57 -17.91 21.03
C ASP A 3 -5.94 -17.19 19.83
N ASP A 4 -6.45 -15.99 19.52
CA ASP A 4 -5.93 -15.11 18.44
C ASP A 4 -4.96 -14.05 19.03
N SER A 5 -4.15 -14.47 20.01
CA SER A 5 -3.24 -13.61 20.79
C SER A 5 -1.89 -13.35 20.11
N ASN A 6 -1.88 -13.13 18.79
CA ASN A 6 -0.78 -12.39 18.16
C ASN A 6 -1.26 -10.94 17.97
N PRO A 7 -0.59 -9.92 18.53
CA PRO A 7 -0.99 -8.53 18.31
C PRO A 7 -1.02 -8.28 16.80
N LYS A 8 -2.23 -8.13 16.24
CA LYS A 8 -2.41 -7.87 14.81
C LYS A 8 -1.69 -6.57 14.51
N GLN A 9 -0.58 -6.68 13.78
CA GLN A 9 0.22 -5.52 13.40
C GLN A 9 -0.67 -4.53 12.67
N VAL A 10 -0.73 -3.29 13.17
CA VAL A 10 -1.45 -2.20 12.53
C VAL A 10 -0.49 -1.39 11.70
N VAL A 11 -0.94 -1.02 10.50
CA VAL A 11 -0.17 -0.23 9.54
C VAL A 11 -1.01 0.90 9.00
N SER A 12 -0.35 2.02 8.66
CA SER A 12 -0.98 3.11 7.93
C SER A 12 -0.78 2.91 6.44
N VAL A 13 -1.85 3.10 5.65
CA VAL A 13 -1.83 2.96 4.20
C VAL A 13 -2.30 4.26 3.57
N VAL A 14 -1.46 4.82 2.70
CA VAL A 14 -1.82 5.98 1.88
C VAL A 14 -2.47 5.47 0.59
N LEU A 15 -3.70 5.92 0.35
CA LEU A 15 -4.45 5.58 -0.86
C LEU A 15 -4.37 6.73 -1.87
N PRO A 16 -4.38 6.47 -3.19
CA PRO A 16 -4.30 7.48 -4.25
C PRO A 16 -5.60 8.27 -4.45
N LEU A 17 -6.11 8.84 -3.35
CA LEU A 17 -7.38 9.56 -3.20
C LEU A 17 -7.13 10.89 -2.46
N ALA A 18 -8.06 11.84 -2.58
CA ALA A 18 -8.00 13.12 -1.84
C ALA A 18 -8.51 12.92 -0.41
N LEU A 19 -7.74 12.16 0.35
CA LEU A 19 -7.98 11.90 1.76
C LEU A 19 -6.99 12.72 2.57
N GLU A 20 -7.44 13.30 3.68
CA GLU A 20 -6.61 14.15 4.53
C GLU A 20 -5.52 13.37 5.26
N ALA A 21 -5.74 12.08 5.52
CA ALA A 21 -4.81 11.22 6.24
C ALA A 21 -4.74 9.79 5.68
N ALA A 22 -3.68 9.07 6.06
CA ALA A 22 -3.54 7.64 5.81
C ALA A 22 -4.57 6.84 6.63
N TYR A 23 -5.04 5.72 6.09
CA TYR A 23 -5.99 4.84 6.76
C TYR A 23 -5.27 3.74 7.52
N SER A 24 -5.77 3.39 8.70
CA SER A 24 -5.23 2.29 9.50
C SER A 24 -5.86 0.96 9.08
N TYR A 25 -5.02 -0.05 8.90
CA TYR A 25 -5.43 -1.41 8.57
C TYR A 25 -4.66 -2.42 9.42
N THR A 26 -5.25 -3.58 9.62
CA THR A 26 -4.59 -4.73 10.25
C THR A 26 -3.94 -5.61 9.20
N VAL A 27 -2.81 -6.20 9.57
CA VAL A 27 -2.12 -7.20 8.75
C VAL A 27 -2.70 -8.58 9.10
N PRO A 28 -3.25 -9.33 8.12
CA PRO A 28 -3.79 -10.66 8.38
C PRO A 28 -2.68 -11.65 8.75
N ALA A 29 -3.02 -12.69 9.50
CA ALA A 29 -2.07 -13.75 9.85
C ALA A 29 -1.47 -14.38 8.57
N GLY A 30 -0.16 -14.61 8.58
CA GLY A 30 0.58 -15.17 7.45
C GLY A 30 1.01 -14.16 6.37
N MET A 31 0.66 -12.88 6.52
CA MET A 31 1.16 -11.80 5.66
C MET A 31 2.18 -10.95 6.41
N SER A 32 3.28 -10.59 5.76
CA SER A 32 4.24 -9.62 6.26
C SER A 32 4.29 -8.39 5.34
N VAL A 33 4.21 -7.21 5.95
CA VAL A 33 4.28 -5.94 5.24
C VAL A 33 5.31 -5.02 5.90
N ALA A 34 6.00 -4.26 5.08
CA ALA A 34 6.95 -3.24 5.47
C ALA A 34 6.55 -1.88 4.90
N ALA A 35 7.08 -0.82 5.49
CA ALA A 35 6.85 0.54 5.01
C ALA A 35 7.43 0.73 3.60
N GLY A 36 6.56 1.06 2.64
CA GLY A 36 6.85 1.15 1.21
C GLY A 36 6.20 0.04 0.37
N ASP A 37 5.70 -1.03 1.00
CA ASP A 37 5.02 -2.11 0.28
C ASP A 37 3.72 -1.61 -0.36
N TYR A 38 3.44 -2.12 -1.57
CA TYR A 38 2.18 -1.87 -2.25
C TYR A 38 1.15 -2.92 -1.81
N VAL A 39 -0.05 -2.47 -1.48
CA VAL A 39 -1.13 -3.34 -0.96
C VAL A 39 -2.49 -2.99 -1.56
N ASN A 40 -3.37 -3.99 -1.68
CA ASN A 40 -4.80 -3.79 -1.90
C ASN A 40 -5.52 -3.67 -0.55
N ALA A 41 -6.05 -2.48 -0.28
CA ALA A 41 -6.81 -2.21 0.92
C ALA A 41 -8.31 -2.06 0.62
N PRO A 42 -9.20 -2.61 1.47
CA PRO A 42 -10.63 -2.45 1.29
C PRO A 42 -11.08 -1.03 1.62
N LEU A 43 -11.81 -0.40 0.70
CA LEU A 43 -12.47 0.89 0.90
C LEU A 43 -13.94 0.77 0.45
N GLY A 44 -14.83 0.62 1.44
CA GLY A 44 -16.24 0.34 1.17
C GLY A 44 -16.39 -0.99 0.42
N PRO A 45 -17.00 -1.02 -0.78
CA PRO A 45 -17.21 -2.22 -1.58
C PRO A 45 -16.04 -2.57 -2.53
N ARG A 46 -15.05 -1.68 -2.69
CA ARG A 46 -13.95 -1.85 -3.66
C ARG A 46 -12.61 -2.07 -2.97
N LEU A 47 -11.67 -2.67 -3.69
CA LEU A 47 -10.25 -2.68 -3.32
C LEU A 47 -9.53 -1.52 -4.01
N VAL A 48 -8.64 -0.88 -3.28
CA VAL A 48 -7.83 0.22 -3.78
C VAL A 48 -6.36 -0.09 -3.51
N ALA A 49 -5.55 -0.04 -4.56
CA ALA A 49 -4.11 -0.14 -4.44
C ALA A 49 -3.56 1.10 -3.73
N GLY A 50 -2.80 0.88 -2.65
CA GLY A 50 -2.15 1.91 -1.85
C GLY A 50 -0.74 1.50 -1.46
N VAL A 51 -0.10 2.34 -0.66
CA VAL A 51 1.27 2.11 -0.16
C VAL A 51 1.24 2.14 1.36
N VAL A 52 1.86 1.13 1.99
CA VAL A 52 2.10 1.12 3.43
C VAL A 52 3.05 2.25 3.78
N TRP A 53 2.60 3.23 4.56
CA TRP A 53 3.39 4.40 4.89
C TRP A 53 4.24 4.17 6.13
N GLU A 54 3.61 3.73 7.21
CA GLU A 54 4.24 3.39 8.48
C GLU A 54 3.69 2.07 9.02
N VAL A 55 4.53 1.35 9.78
CA VAL A 55 4.19 0.09 10.44
C VAL A 55 4.25 0.24 11.94
N GLY A 56 3.47 -0.54 12.68
CA GLY A 56 3.45 -0.47 14.15
C GLY A 56 2.75 0.79 14.66
N VAL A 57 1.70 1.22 13.96
CA VAL A 57 0.90 2.38 14.36
C VAL A 57 -0.05 1.96 15.47
N ASP A 58 -0.36 2.86 16.42
CA ASP A 58 -1.33 2.58 17.46
C ASP A 58 -2.72 2.31 16.87
N THR A 59 -3.44 1.36 17.47
CA THR A 59 -4.83 1.10 17.09
C THR A 59 -5.71 2.25 17.59
N PRO A 60 -6.46 2.95 16.72
CA PRO A 60 -7.39 3.97 17.15
C PRO A 60 -8.44 3.38 18.11
N ALA A 61 -8.64 4.02 19.26
CA ALA A 61 -9.53 3.52 20.30
C ALA A 61 -10.96 3.32 19.77
N GLY A 62 -11.54 2.15 20.01
CA GLY A 62 -12.93 1.83 19.67
C GLY A 62 -13.21 1.56 18.19
N MET A 63 -12.19 1.52 17.32
CA MET A 63 -12.39 1.26 15.89
C MET A 63 -12.03 -0.18 15.51
N ARG A 64 -12.96 -0.87 14.84
CA ARG A 64 -12.65 -2.15 14.17
C ARG A 64 -11.96 -1.88 12.85
N LEU A 65 -10.66 -2.15 12.80
CA LEU A 65 -9.86 -2.06 11.58
C LEU A 65 -10.19 -3.21 10.63
N ARG A 66 -10.10 -2.93 9.33
CA ARG A 66 -10.21 -3.95 8.29
C ARG A 66 -8.82 -4.51 7.98
N ASP A 67 -8.79 -5.76 7.56
CA ASP A 67 -7.54 -6.39 7.12
C ASP A 67 -7.15 -5.91 5.71
N ILE A 68 -5.84 -5.80 5.48
CA ILE A 68 -5.27 -5.74 4.12
C ILE A 68 -5.66 -7.01 3.37
N ARG A 69 -6.06 -6.87 2.10
CA ARG A 69 -6.46 -8.03 1.29
C ARG A 69 -5.32 -8.72 0.59
N GLU A 70 -4.36 -7.97 0.09
CA GLU A 70 -3.27 -8.52 -0.70
C GLU A 70 -2.07 -7.57 -0.63
N LYS A 71 -0.87 -8.14 -0.60
CA LYS A 71 0.39 -7.44 -0.85
C LYS A 71 0.82 -7.76 -2.28
N PHE A 72 1.17 -6.74 -3.06
CA PHE A 72 1.68 -6.93 -4.40
C PHE A 72 3.15 -7.38 -4.37
N ASP A 73 3.53 -8.24 -5.31
CA ASP A 73 4.93 -8.64 -5.54
C ASP A 73 5.66 -7.58 -6.36
N LEU A 74 5.95 -6.44 -5.73
CA LEU A 74 6.64 -5.30 -6.31
C LEU A 74 7.75 -4.80 -5.38
N PRO A 75 8.86 -4.28 -5.92
CA PRO A 75 9.88 -3.64 -5.10
C PRO A 75 9.28 -2.49 -4.29
N ALA A 76 9.45 -2.53 -2.96
CA ALA A 76 8.91 -1.52 -2.07
C ALA A 76 9.40 -0.11 -2.41
N MET A 77 8.53 0.88 -2.21
CA MET A 77 8.89 2.29 -2.32
C MET A 77 9.96 2.65 -1.28
N SER A 78 11.06 3.25 -1.74
CA SER A 78 12.17 3.57 -0.86
C SER A 78 11.77 4.64 0.17
N LYS A 79 12.46 4.64 1.32
CA LYS A 79 12.27 5.67 2.35
C LYS A 79 12.50 7.08 1.79
N THR A 80 13.47 7.24 0.90
CA THR A 80 13.78 8.52 0.25
C THR A 80 12.63 8.98 -0.65
N GLN A 81 12.03 8.07 -1.44
CA GLN A 81 10.85 8.36 -2.24
C GLN A 81 9.67 8.79 -1.36
N ARG A 82 9.35 8.03 -0.30
CA ARG A 82 8.26 8.39 0.62
C ARG A 82 8.46 9.75 1.26
N LYS A 83 9.68 10.05 1.74
CA LYS A 83 10.03 11.38 2.29
C LYS A 83 9.89 12.50 1.26
N PHE A 84 10.30 12.25 0.02
CA PHE A 84 10.16 13.23 -1.05
C PHE A 84 8.68 13.52 -1.37
N LEU A 85 7.84 12.49 -1.45
CA LEU A 85 6.40 12.67 -1.66
C LEU A 85 5.73 13.40 -0.49
N GLN A 86 6.13 13.09 0.75
CA GLN A 86 5.69 13.84 1.93
C GLN A 86 6.08 15.32 1.83
N TRP A 87 7.34 15.60 1.48
CA TRP A 87 7.81 16.97 1.30
C TRP A 87 7.04 17.73 0.22
N ILE A 88 6.71 17.10 -0.92
CA ILE A 88 5.85 17.70 -1.96
C ILE A 88 4.46 18.01 -1.39
N ALA A 89 3.85 17.05 -0.70
CA ALA A 89 2.51 17.20 -0.13
C ALA A 89 2.47 18.38 0.85
N ASP A 90 3.47 18.48 1.73
CA ASP A 90 3.59 19.56 2.71
C ASP A 90 3.84 20.91 2.03
N TYR A 91 4.74 20.95 1.04
CA TYR A 91 5.11 22.18 0.34
C TYR A 91 3.96 22.77 -0.48
N TYR A 92 3.20 21.93 -1.18
CA TYR A 92 2.07 22.35 -2.01
C TYR A 92 0.72 22.29 -1.28
N MET A 93 0.71 22.07 0.04
CA MET A 93 -0.50 21.90 0.85
C MET A 93 -1.51 20.94 0.18
N SER A 94 -0.98 19.89 -0.44
CA SER A 94 -1.73 18.96 -1.27
C SER A 94 -1.89 17.64 -0.53
N PRO A 95 -3.05 16.97 -0.61
CA PRO A 95 -3.22 15.67 0.01
C PRO A 95 -2.16 14.67 -0.48
N LEU A 96 -1.48 13.99 0.44
CA LEU A 96 -0.41 13.04 0.11
C LEU A 96 -0.89 11.94 -0.86
N GLY A 97 -2.14 11.49 -0.70
CA GLY A 97 -2.75 10.53 -1.61
C GLY A 97 -2.83 11.04 -3.06
N MET A 98 -3.06 12.34 -3.27
CA MET A 98 -3.08 12.94 -4.61
C MET A 98 -1.68 13.05 -5.21
N VAL A 99 -0.67 13.34 -4.39
CA VAL A 99 0.74 13.31 -4.82
C VAL A 99 1.14 11.88 -5.21
N LEU A 100 0.82 10.89 -4.37
CA LEU A 100 1.07 9.47 -4.63
C LEU A 100 0.37 8.99 -5.91
N ARG A 101 -0.85 9.46 -6.18
CA ARG A 101 -1.58 9.15 -7.42
C ARG A 101 -0.80 9.54 -8.67
N GLY A 102 -0.01 10.60 -8.63
CA GLY A 102 0.88 11.00 -9.72
C GLY A 102 1.97 9.96 -10.00
N CYS A 103 2.55 9.38 -8.95
CA CYS A 103 3.59 8.35 -9.03
C CYS A 103 3.06 6.98 -9.45
N LEU A 104 1.83 6.64 -9.06
CA LEU A 104 1.19 5.35 -9.36
C LEU A 104 0.57 5.27 -10.77
N ARG A 105 0.78 6.26 -11.64
CA ARG A 105 0.27 6.25 -13.02
C ARG A 105 1.10 5.31 -13.92
N ALA A 106 0.99 4.01 -13.69
CA ALA A 106 1.46 3.00 -14.63
C ALA A 106 0.34 1.97 -14.85
N LYS A 107 -0.19 1.91 -16.08
CA LYS A 107 -1.15 0.86 -16.46
C LYS A 107 -0.44 -0.49 -16.36
N GLY A 108 -1.03 -1.45 -15.65
CA GLY A 108 -0.51 -2.81 -15.54
C GLY A 108 0.66 -3.00 -14.56
N ILE A 109 0.99 -2.01 -13.72
CA ILE A 109 2.07 -2.18 -12.71
C ILE A 109 1.73 -3.25 -11.65
N PHE A 110 0.44 -3.47 -11.43
CA PHE A 110 -0.08 -4.49 -10.52
C PHE A 110 -0.41 -5.81 -11.24
N GLU A 111 -0.16 -5.89 -12.56
CA GLU A 111 -0.30 -7.12 -13.35
C GLU A 111 1.06 -7.81 -13.47
N PRO A 112 1.12 -9.16 -13.47
CA PRO A 112 2.37 -9.86 -13.70
C PRO A 112 2.96 -9.52 -15.07
N PRO A 113 4.30 -9.52 -15.23
CA PRO A 113 4.94 -9.19 -16.50
C PRO A 113 4.40 -10.06 -17.64
N ARG A 114 4.00 -9.45 -18.75
CA ARG A 114 3.59 -10.20 -19.95
C ARG A 114 4.78 -10.97 -20.48
N LEU A 115 4.64 -12.29 -20.60
CA LEU A 115 5.62 -13.16 -21.25
C LEU A 115 5.90 -12.66 -22.67
N LYS A 116 7.16 -12.30 -22.95
CA LYS A 116 7.60 -11.98 -24.30
C LYS A 116 8.14 -13.25 -24.94
N VAL A 117 7.38 -13.84 -25.85
CA VAL A 117 7.87 -14.94 -26.70
C VAL A 117 8.80 -14.33 -27.76
N ALA A 118 10.07 -14.70 -27.73
CA ALA A 118 11.03 -14.34 -28.77
C ALA A 118 11.33 -15.57 -29.63
N TRP A 119 11.31 -15.39 -30.96
CA TRP A 119 11.74 -16.41 -31.91
C TRP A 119 13.20 -16.17 -32.27
N GLN A 120 14.03 -17.21 -32.16
CA GLN A 120 15.38 -17.20 -32.72
C GLN A 120 15.36 -18.07 -33.97
N LEU A 121 15.81 -17.54 -35.12
CA LEU A 121 16.07 -18.37 -36.28
C LEU A 121 17.20 -19.33 -35.93
N THR A 122 16.85 -20.61 -35.88
CA THR A 122 17.85 -21.68 -35.88
C THR A 122 18.13 -21.94 -37.35
N GLY A 123 19.39 -21.74 -37.76
CA GLY A 123 19.85 -21.94 -39.14
C GLY A 123 19.75 -23.39 -39.61
#